data_AF-A0A3P8XXY2-F1
#
_entry.id   AF-A0A3P8XXY2-F1
#
_cell.length_a   1.000
_cell.length_b   1.000
_cell.length_c   1.000
_cell.angle_alpha   90.00
_cell.angle_beta   90.00
_cell.angle_gamma   90.00
#
_symmetry.space_group_name_H-M   'P 1'
#
loop_
_entity.id
_entity.type
_entity.pdbx_description
1 polymer ?
#
loop_
_entity_poly.entity_id
_entity_poly.type
_entity_poly.pdbx_seq_one_letter_code
_entity_poly.pdbx_strand_id
1 'polypeptide(L)'
;MYSGSQSHERQFVEGISMENNSWRGCGETRATHSHIFWQCPMLDNFWKSIFTYINKVMNVELIRDPLVAILGVKPVGVHSRKNMYLLQILLIAAKKAITIKWLKNESPNQADMANN
;
A
#
# COMPACT_ATOMS: atom_id res chain seq x y z
N MET A 1 -63.51 25.44 3.59
CA MET A 1 -62.21 24.86 3.96
C MET A 1 -61.61 24.27 2.70
N TYR A 2 -60.71 25.00 2.04
CA TYR A 2 -60.04 24.58 0.81
C TYR A 2 -58.53 24.75 0.98
N SER A 3 -57.76 23.98 0.21
CA SER A 3 -56.30 23.84 0.16
C SER A 3 -55.71 22.90 1.21
N GLY A 4 -54.81 21.98 0.88
CA GLY A 4 -54.16 21.69 -0.40
C GLY A 4 -53.10 20.62 -0.14
N SER A 5 -53.13 19.54 -0.90
CA SER A 5 -52.06 18.54 -0.94
C SER A 5 -50.81 19.17 -1.55
N GLN A 6 -49.69 19.13 -0.83
CA GLN A 6 -48.37 19.38 -1.41
C GLN A 6 -47.37 18.38 -0.82
N SER A 7 -47.10 17.36 -1.63
CA SER A 7 -45.91 16.53 -1.58
C SER A 7 -44.70 17.45 -1.74
N HIS A 8 -43.84 17.54 -0.72
CA HIS A 8 -42.55 18.19 -0.87
C HIS A 8 -41.43 17.17 -0.71
N GLU A 9 -40.66 17.14 -1.78
CA GLU A 9 -39.68 16.19 -2.22
C GLU A 9 -38.29 16.59 -1.71
N ARG A 10 -37.41 15.59 -1.57
CA ARG A 10 -35.93 15.68 -1.48
C ARG A 10 -35.34 16.48 -0.30
N GLN A 11 -34.95 15.74 0.75
CA GLN A 11 -33.76 16.07 1.54
C GLN A 11 -32.61 15.15 1.10
N PHE A 12 -31.75 15.67 0.22
CA PHE A 12 -30.40 15.17 -0.05
C PHE A 12 -29.46 16.34 0.20
N VAL A 13 -28.68 16.27 1.27
CA VAL A 13 -27.47 17.01 1.68
C VAL A 13 -27.50 17.02 3.22
N GLU A 14 -26.51 16.62 4.00
CA GLU A 14 -25.11 16.28 3.83
C GLU A 14 -24.80 15.25 4.92
N GLY A 15 -24.58 13.99 4.53
CA GLY A 15 -24.06 12.98 5.44
C GLY A 15 -22.55 12.99 5.33
N ILE A 16 -21.88 13.64 6.28
CA ILE A 16 -20.44 13.64 6.56
C ILE A 16 -19.71 12.56 5.75
N SER A 17 -18.99 12.97 4.70
CA SER A 17 -17.99 12.11 4.08
C SER A 17 -16.96 11.83 5.16
N MET A 18 -17.11 10.71 5.86
CA MET A 18 -16.01 10.09 6.55
C MET A 18 -14.96 9.88 5.48
N GLU A 19 -13.97 10.78 5.43
CA GLU A 19 -12.74 10.57 4.73
C GLU A 19 -12.20 9.25 5.26
N ASN A 20 -12.51 8.19 4.52
CA ASN A 20 -11.96 6.88 4.73
C ASN A 20 -10.47 7.03 4.43
N ASN A 21 -9.69 7.42 5.44
CA ASN A 21 -8.22 7.30 5.50
C ASN A 21 -7.77 5.84 5.48
N SER A 22 -8.58 4.99 4.86
CA SER A 22 -8.27 3.63 4.54
C SER A 22 -7.54 3.59 3.21
N TRP A 23 -6.73 2.56 3.11
CA TRP A 23 -5.97 2.21 1.93
C TRP A 23 -6.90 1.81 0.78
N ARG A 24 -8.12 1.42 1.16
CA ARG A 24 -9.28 1.15 0.30
C ARG A 24 -9.93 2.44 -0.23
N GLY A 25 -9.64 3.59 0.39
CA GLY A 25 -10.09 4.92 -0.03
C GLY A 25 -9.27 5.54 -1.17
N CYS A 26 -8.31 4.81 -1.75
CA CYS A 26 -7.53 5.30 -2.90
C CYS A 26 -8.33 5.44 -4.21
N GLY A 27 -9.63 5.10 -4.19
CA GLY A 27 -10.58 5.33 -5.30
C GLY A 27 -10.57 4.23 -6.38
N GLU A 28 -9.68 3.24 -6.29
CA GLU A 28 -9.64 2.12 -7.23
C GLU A 28 -10.60 1.01 -6.81
N THR A 29 -11.47 0.59 -7.74
CA THR A 29 -12.46 -0.48 -7.49
C THR A 29 -11.88 -1.86 -7.76
N ARG A 30 -10.80 -1.95 -8.56
CA ARG A 30 -10.14 -3.21 -8.90
C ARG A 30 -8.96 -3.48 -7.96
N ALA A 31 -9.17 -4.39 -7.02
CA ALA A 31 -8.13 -4.92 -6.15
C ALA A 31 -7.23 -5.93 -6.90
N THR A 32 -6.47 -5.47 -7.91
CA THR A 32 -5.50 -6.32 -8.59
C THR A 32 -4.25 -6.52 -7.72
N HIS A 33 -3.54 -7.63 -7.92
CA HIS A 33 -2.28 -7.90 -7.21
C HIS A 33 -1.27 -6.75 -7.40
N SER A 34 -1.17 -6.19 -8.61
CA SER A 34 -0.30 -5.05 -8.90
C SER A 34 -0.76 -3.78 -8.18
N HIS A 35 -2.07 -3.55 -8.04
CA HIS A 35 -2.60 -2.41 -7.30
C HIS A 35 -2.31 -2.52 -5.79
N ILE A 36 -2.64 -3.67 -5.20
CA ILE A 36 -2.47 -3.93 -3.76
C ILE A 36 -1.01 -3.83 -3.31
N PHE A 37 -0.08 -4.26 -4.16
CA PHE A 37 1.33 -4.30 -3.79
C PHE A 37 2.18 -3.18 -4.38
N TRP A 38 1.70 -2.38 -5.34
CA TRP A 38 2.56 -1.37 -5.98
C TRP A 38 1.83 -0.14 -6.49
N GLN A 39 0.83 -0.29 -7.35
CA GLN A 39 0.24 0.84 -8.09
C GLN A 39 -0.61 1.77 -7.20
N CYS A 40 -1.01 1.33 -6.01
CA CYS A 40 -1.72 2.19 -5.07
C CYS A 40 -0.86 3.41 -4.69
N PRO A 41 -1.33 4.66 -4.91
CA PRO A 41 -0.57 5.86 -4.59
C PRO A 41 -0.12 5.95 -3.13
N MET A 42 -0.88 5.36 -2.21
CA MET A 42 -0.53 5.32 -0.78
C MET A 42 0.72 4.49 -0.48
N LEU A 43 1.12 3.59 -1.40
CA LEU A 43 2.31 2.76 -1.26
C LEU A 43 3.60 3.43 -1.73
N ASP A 44 3.53 4.58 -2.41
CA ASP A 44 4.73 5.23 -2.96
C ASP A 44 5.73 5.59 -1.85
N ASN A 45 5.24 6.22 -0.78
CA ASN A 45 6.06 6.55 0.39
C ASN A 45 6.55 5.30 1.12
N PHE A 46 5.72 4.26 1.20
CA PHE A 46 6.11 2.97 1.78
C PHE A 46 7.28 2.36 1.01
N TRP A 47 7.17 2.20 -0.31
CA TRP A 47 8.22 1.63 -1.14
C TRP A 47 9.48 2.51 -1.18
N LYS A 48 9.34 3.83 -1.19
CA LYS A 48 10.49 4.75 -1.00
C LYS A 48 11.27 4.42 0.27
N SER A 49 10.57 4.27 1.39
CA SER A 49 11.20 3.93 2.68
C SER A 49 11.84 2.55 2.65
N ILE A 50 11.16 1.54 2.10
CA ILE A 50 11.67 0.17 2.04
C ILE A 50 12.93 0.07 1.19
N PHE A 51 12.95 0.65 -0.01
CA PHE A 51 14.15 0.61 -0.85
C PHE A 51 15.31 1.38 -0.24
N THR A 52 15.05 2.51 0.42
CA THR A 52 16.08 3.25 1.17
C THR A 52 16.67 2.38 2.29
N TYR A 53 15.83 1.67 3.02
CA TYR A 53 16.25 0.74 4.07
C TYR A 53 17.07 -0.43 3.51
N ILE A 54 16.60 -1.08 2.43
CA ILE A 54 17.31 -2.19 1.78
C ILE A 54 18.69 -1.73 1.30
N ASN A 55 18.76 -0.58 0.61
CA ASN A 55 20.01 -0.01 0.11
C ASN A 55 21.02 0.23 1.23
N LYS A 56 20.56 0.74 2.38
CA LYS A 56 21.40 0.95 3.57
C LYS A 56 21.89 -0.36 4.19
N VAL A 57 21.01 -1.35 4.35
CA VAL A 57 21.36 -2.64 4.97
C VAL A 57 22.31 -3.46 4.10
N MET A 58 22.10 -3.44 2.79
CA MET A 58 22.85 -4.26 1.84
C MET A 58 24.04 -3.52 1.23
N ASN A 59 24.17 -2.20 1.47
CA ASN A 59 25.16 -1.32 0.85
C ASN A 59 25.14 -1.39 -0.69
N VAL A 60 23.96 -1.17 -1.26
CA VAL A 60 23.69 -1.23 -2.72
C VAL A 60 22.82 -0.05 -3.14
N GLU A 61 22.76 0.22 -4.44
CA GLU A 61 21.88 1.24 -5.03
C GLU A 61 20.81 0.57 -5.91
N LEU A 62 19.78 0.00 -5.29
CA LEU A 62 18.67 -0.59 -6.02
C LEU A 62 17.70 0.48 -6.52
N ILE A 63 17.32 0.33 -7.78
CA ILE A 63 16.21 1.06 -8.40
C ILE A 63 14.89 0.46 -7.90
N ARG A 64 13.90 1.31 -7.64
CA ARG A 64 12.52 0.91 -7.29
C ARG A 64 11.83 0.25 -8.48
N ASP A 65 12.04 -1.04 -8.64
CA ASP A 65 11.43 -1.86 -9.69
C ASP A 65 10.28 -2.71 -9.12
N PRO A 66 9.04 -2.59 -9.65
CA PRO A 66 7.94 -3.45 -9.24
C PRO A 66 8.21 -4.94 -9.42
N LEU A 67 8.96 -5.36 -10.45
CA LEU A 67 9.28 -6.77 -10.66
C LEU A 67 10.19 -7.31 -9.55
N VAL A 68 11.13 -6.49 -9.08
CA VAL A 68 11.96 -6.82 -7.92
C VAL A 68 11.09 -6.85 -6.67
N ALA A 69 10.31 -5.80 -6.41
CA ALA A 69 9.52 -5.66 -5.19
C ALA A 69 8.44 -6.74 -5.02
N ILE A 70 7.70 -7.02 -6.10
CA ILE A 70 6.54 -7.91 -6.11
C ILE A 70 6.98 -9.34 -6.34
N LEU A 71 7.74 -9.59 -7.42
CA LEU A 71 8.08 -10.93 -7.90
C LEU A 71 9.43 -11.44 -7.41
N GLY A 72 10.26 -10.58 -6.80
CA GLY A 72 11.59 -10.98 -6.32
C GLY A 72 12.56 -11.29 -7.44
N VAL A 73 12.38 -10.68 -8.62
CA VAL A 73 13.34 -10.78 -9.73
C VAL A 73 14.70 -10.28 -9.23
N LYS A 74 15.77 -10.96 -9.64
CA LYS A 74 17.13 -10.60 -9.26
C LYS A 74 17.47 -9.20 -9.83
N PRO A 75 17.74 -8.19 -9.00
CA PRO A 75 18.13 -6.89 -9.50
C PRO A 75 19.59 -6.89 -9.96
N VAL A 76 19.90 -5.96 -10.85
CA VAL A 76 21.29 -5.65 -11.24
C VAL A 76 22.06 -5.18 -10.00
N GLY A 77 23.30 -5.65 -9.83
CA GLY A 77 24.15 -5.29 -8.69
C GLY A 77 24.04 -6.23 -7.48
N VAL A 78 23.06 -7.13 -7.41
CA VAL A 78 22.97 -8.15 -6.35
C VAL A 78 23.42 -9.50 -6.89
N HIS A 79 24.66 -9.89 -6.58
CA HIS A 79 25.27 -11.09 -7.17
C HIS A 79 25.38 -12.29 -6.23
N SER A 80 25.52 -12.06 -4.93
CA SER A 80 25.75 -13.15 -3.97
C SER A 80 24.44 -13.85 -3.58
N ARG A 81 24.49 -15.17 -3.37
CA ARG A 81 23.35 -15.96 -2.87
C ARG A 81 22.84 -15.45 -1.52
N LYS A 82 23.77 -15.03 -0.63
CA LYS A 82 23.44 -14.47 0.68
C LYS A 82 22.66 -13.15 0.56
N ASN A 83 23.11 -12.25 -0.30
CA ASN A 83 22.45 -10.96 -0.53
C ASN A 83 21.08 -11.16 -1.19
N MET A 84 20.96 -12.11 -2.13
CA MET A 84 19.68 -12.46 -2.73
C MET A 84 18.69 -13.02 -1.70
N TYR A 85 19.15 -13.91 -0.82
CA TYR A 85 18.32 -14.46 0.25
C TYR A 85 17.85 -13.39 1.24
N LEU A 86 18.76 -12.50 1.66
CA LEU A 86 18.43 -11.37 2.52
C LEU A 86 17.40 -10.43 1.85
N LEU A 87 17.62 -10.08 0.58
CA LEU A 87 16.68 -9.26 -0.19
C LEU A 87 15.28 -9.91 -0.23
N GLN A 88 15.19 -11.22 -0.50
CA GLN A 88 13.92 -11.92 -0.52
C GLN A 88 13.20 -11.87 0.84
N ILE A 89 13.93 -12.06 1.95
CA ILE A 89 13.34 -11.94 3.30
C ILE A 89 12.77 -10.54 3.52
N LEU A 90 13.52 -9.49 3.18
CA LEU A 90 13.08 -8.10 3.36
C LEU A 90 11.85 -7.79 2.50
N LEU A 91 11.82 -8.25 1.26
CA LEU A 91 10.67 -8.08 0.36
C LEU A 91 9.44 -8.86 0.82
N ILE A 92 9.62 -10.07 1.37
CA ILE A 92 8.53 -10.85 1.97
C ILE A 92 7.98 -10.13 3.19
N ALA A 93 8.84 -9.59 4.06
CA ALA A 93 8.42 -8.82 5.22
C ALA A 93 7.63 -7.56 4.82
N ALA A 94 8.10 -6.82 3.80
CA ALA A 94 7.38 -5.67 3.26
C ALA A 94 6.00 -6.04 2.71
N LYS A 95 5.90 -7.12 1.91
CA LYS A 95 4.61 -7.62 1.41
C LYS A 95 3.69 -8.09 2.53
N LYS A 96 4.23 -8.76 3.57
CA LYS A 96 3.47 -9.16 4.76
C LYS A 96 2.91 -7.93 5.49
N ALA A 97 3.70 -6.87 5.65
CA ALA A 97 3.26 -5.62 6.27
C ALA A 97 2.11 -4.98 5.49
N ILE A 98 2.22 -4.94 4.14
CA ILE A 98 1.11 -4.52 3.27
C ILE A 98 -0.12 -5.37 3.55
N THR A 99 -0.03 -6.70 3.48
CA THR A 99 -1.19 -7.60 3.70
C THR A 99 -1.82 -7.46 5.09
N ILE A 100 -1.02 -7.39 6.15
CA ILE A 100 -1.51 -7.22 7.54
C ILE A 100 -2.30 -5.93 7.66
N LYS A 101 -1.78 -4.86 7.07
CA LYS A 101 -2.41 -3.56 7.13
C LYS A 101 -3.50 -3.36 6.09
N TRP A 102 -3.56 -4.21 5.07
CA TRP A 102 -4.69 -4.30 4.14
C TRP A 102 -5.92 -4.95 4.80
N LEU A 103 -5.69 -5.80 5.80
CA LEU A 103 -6.73 -6.37 6.64
C LEU A 103 -7.21 -5.36 7.71
N LYS A 104 -6.37 -4.38 8.05
CA LYS A 104 -6.70 -3.25 8.94
C LYS A 104 -7.01 -2.01 8.10
N ASN A 105 -7.55 -0.93 8.67
CA ASN A 105 -7.84 0.30 7.92
C ASN A 105 -6.65 1.27 7.94
N GLU A 106 -5.42 0.77 8.12
CA GLU A 106 -4.28 1.56 8.59
C GLU A 106 -3.09 1.59 7.63
N SER A 107 -2.40 2.73 7.67
CA SER A 107 -0.99 2.96 7.34
C SER A 107 0.06 1.83 7.53
N PRO A 108 0.69 1.12 6.55
CA PRO A 108 1.91 0.38 6.89
C PRO A 108 3.07 1.34 7.00
N ASN A 109 3.77 1.23 8.13
CA ASN A 109 4.98 2.00 8.40
C ASN A 109 6.17 1.05 8.61
N GLN A 110 7.36 1.65 8.71
CA GLN A 110 8.62 0.91 8.86
C GLN A 110 8.71 0.09 10.17
N ALA A 111 8.12 0.58 11.27
CA ALA A 111 8.14 -0.09 12.58
C ALA A 111 7.33 -1.39 12.60
N ASP A 112 6.35 -1.55 11.70
CA ASP A 112 5.59 -2.79 11.56
C ASP A 112 6.44 -3.97 11.06
N MET A 113 7.65 -3.72 10.53
CA MET A 113 8.59 -4.77 10.14
C MET A 113 9.32 -5.41 11.34
N ALA A 114 9.34 -4.75 12.50
CA ALA A 114 10.18 -5.12 13.65
C ALA A 114 9.44 -5.87 14.77
N ASN A 115 8.11 -5.84 14.79
CA ASN A 115 7.30 -6.54 15.79
C ASN A 115 6.93 -7.94 15.27
N ASN A 116 7.72 -8.94 15.67
CA ASN A 116 7.46 -10.35 15.43
C ASN A 116 7.65 -11.13 16.73
#